data_AF-A0A397UWD1-F1
#
_entry.id   AF-A0A397UWD1-F1
#
_cell.length_a   1.000
_cell.length_b   1.000
_cell.length_c   1.000
_cell.angle_alpha   90.00
_cell.angle_beta   90.00
_cell.angle_gamma   90.00
#
_symmetry.space_group_name_H-M   'P 1'
#
loop_
_entity.id
_entity.type
_entity.pdbx_description
1 polymer ?
#
loop_
_entity_poly.entity_id
_entity_poly.type
_entity_poly.pdbx_seq_one_letter_code
_entity_poly.pdbx_strand_id
1 'polypeptide(L)'
;MATVQKTRKPKTNSFTSILDLILNKYNLSAESNPLQLRNHADELGTMLPDWKAHKDVKEALRRRLFKDNQIEALVPNKRGKKLTIKERAQYCAKTEDVWDIWLHALDLAVPKNNTDEAIVAASSCLSQFRKELAEAGVNPEQINTYAKLLEVTRASNEIQKRQLEQRLPIPPKTPKHFSLEEGLRRIQNINTTKIPTMQDLADVIMMLSMRPAEVATLRIIHYEAGESNPPEWYKPGYSWYCIGYIKNKGEAKNNPKPRQFLSMEKNPERAKELLTWIQDAIATRKLRDPVYSISGKRSTGVFSKFLKSYSITAKRLRKIGGKHASRVHGGQNPTSQHLELLSRIAMRHNIGRFDSGKYYAEGDTSNSDLDSDPEPEPETLAPTPKPINENTSEIEDIYDLYRSI
;
A
#
# COMPACT_ATOMS: atom_id res chain seq x y z
N MET A 1 33.98 46.50 -48.38
CA MET A 1 34.49 45.60 -47.33
C MET A 1 33.53 44.42 -47.21
N ALA A 2 34.01 43.22 -47.52
CA ALA A 2 33.20 42.00 -47.57
C ALA A 2 32.78 41.55 -46.16
N THR A 3 31.48 41.33 -45.98
CA THR A 3 30.90 40.72 -44.78
C THR A 3 31.20 39.22 -44.79
N VAL A 4 32.10 38.80 -43.91
CA VAL A 4 32.43 37.39 -43.67
C VAL A 4 31.21 36.71 -43.04
N GLN A 5 30.47 35.94 -43.83
CA GLN A 5 29.54 34.96 -43.29
C GLN A 5 30.35 33.86 -42.58
N LYS A 6 30.27 33.83 -41.24
CA LYS A 6 30.71 32.67 -40.46
C LYS A 6 29.76 31.51 -40.76
N THR A 7 30.16 30.62 -41.65
CA THR A 7 29.56 29.29 -41.79
C THR A 7 29.83 28.50 -40.50
N ARG A 8 28.84 28.45 -39.61
CA ARG A 8 28.78 27.44 -38.55
C ARG A 8 28.61 26.08 -39.24
N LYS A 9 29.64 25.25 -39.24
CA LYS A 9 29.50 23.82 -39.55
C LYS A 9 28.42 23.24 -38.62
N PRO A 10 27.45 22.47 -39.12
CA PRO A 10 26.48 21.82 -38.26
C PRO A 10 27.21 20.87 -37.33
N LYS A 11 26.98 20.98 -36.02
CA LYS A 11 27.38 19.93 -35.07
C LYS A 11 26.64 18.67 -35.48
N THR A 12 27.32 17.74 -36.13
CA THR A 12 26.82 16.40 -36.40
C THR A 12 26.53 15.76 -35.04
N ASN A 13 25.26 15.59 -34.68
CA ASN A 13 24.89 14.80 -33.51
C ASN A 13 25.47 13.39 -33.74
N SER A 14 26.33 12.90 -32.84
CA SER A 14 27.07 11.64 -33.01
C SER A 14 26.16 10.45 -33.37
N PHE A 15 24.92 10.46 -32.90
CA PHE A 15 23.92 9.41 -33.15
C PHE A 15 23.35 9.40 -34.57
N THR A 16 23.33 10.53 -35.28
CA THR A 16 22.91 10.55 -36.70
C THR A 16 23.99 9.90 -37.58
N SER A 17 25.26 10.07 -37.22
CA SER A 17 26.37 9.38 -37.88
C SER A 17 26.37 7.87 -37.63
N ILE A 18 25.95 7.42 -36.44
CA ILE A 18 25.75 5.99 -36.13
C ILE A 18 24.60 5.42 -36.97
N LEU A 19 23.50 6.16 -37.11
CA LEU A 19 22.40 5.77 -38.00
C LEU A 19 22.89 5.66 -39.46
N ASP A 20 23.65 6.64 -39.94
CA ASP A 20 24.21 6.63 -41.30
C ASP A 20 25.12 5.43 -41.56
N LEU A 21 25.95 5.07 -40.57
CA LEU A 21 26.81 3.90 -40.64
C LEU A 21 26.00 2.61 -40.83
N ILE A 22 24.92 2.42 -40.07
CA ILE A 22 24.08 1.23 -40.17
C ILE A 22 23.30 1.20 -41.48
N LEU A 23 22.72 2.33 -41.91
CA LEU A 23 21.96 2.40 -43.16
C LEU A 23 22.85 2.11 -44.38
N ASN A 24 24.06 2.66 -44.41
CA ASN A 24 25.01 2.43 -45.50
C ASN A 24 25.59 1.03 -45.48
N LYS A 25 25.93 0.50 -44.30
CA LYS A 25 26.52 -0.86 -44.15
C LYS A 25 25.59 -1.95 -44.69
N TYR A 26 24.28 -1.77 -44.55
CA TYR A 26 23.28 -2.77 -44.93
C TYR A 26 22.39 -2.35 -46.10
N ASN A 27 22.72 -1.25 -46.79
CA ASN A 27 21.94 -0.69 -47.91
C ASN A 27 20.44 -0.52 -47.56
N LEU A 28 20.16 0.03 -46.39
CA LEU A 28 18.80 0.24 -45.89
C LEU A 28 18.29 1.64 -46.27
N SER A 29 17.05 1.73 -46.71
CA SER A 29 16.39 2.98 -47.13
C SER A 29 14.91 2.99 -46.73
N ALA A 30 14.21 4.08 -47.04
CA ALA A 30 12.75 4.16 -46.84
C ALA A 30 11.97 3.13 -47.68
N GLU A 31 12.60 2.48 -48.66
CA GLU A 31 12.01 1.40 -49.47
C GLU A 31 12.21 0.01 -48.85
N SER A 32 13.11 -0.13 -47.87
CA SER A 32 13.36 -1.41 -47.19
C SER A 32 12.14 -1.89 -46.42
N ASN A 33 11.85 -3.18 -46.48
CA ASN A 33 10.71 -3.73 -45.76
C ASN A 33 11.00 -3.82 -44.24
N PRO A 34 9.97 -3.81 -43.38
CA PRO A 34 10.16 -3.88 -41.93
C PRO A 34 10.96 -5.10 -41.44
N LEU A 35 10.89 -6.23 -42.14
CA LEU A 35 11.60 -7.45 -41.74
C LEU A 35 13.12 -7.30 -41.96
N GLN A 36 13.53 -6.69 -43.07
CA GLN A 36 14.93 -6.36 -43.35
C GLN A 36 15.47 -5.38 -42.32
N LEU A 37 14.70 -4.35 -41.97
CA LEU A 37 15.07 -3.37 -40.96
C LEU A 37 15.22 -4.00 -39.56
N ARG A 38 14.34 -4.94 -39.21
CA ARG A 38 14.35 -5.61 -37.91
C ARG A 38 15.61 -6.45 -37.67
N ASN A 39 16.19 -7.05 -38.72
CA ASN A 39 17.40 -7.86 -38.59
C ASN A 39 18.61 -7.08 -38.05
N HIS A 40 18.57 -5.74 -38.14
CA HIS A 40 19.67 -4.86 -37.71
C HIS A 40 19.31 -4.00 -36.48
N ALA A 41 18.13 -4.23 -35.89
CA ALA A 41 17.64 -3.46 -34.76
C ALA A 41 18.47 -3.67 -33.49
N ASP A 42 18.94 -4.90 -33.26
CA ASP A 42 19.77 -5.21 -32.09
C ASP A 42 21.14 -4.56 -32.19
N GLU A 43 21.78 -4.61 -33.37
CA GLU A 43 23.08 -3.96 -33.61
C GLU A 43 23.00 -2.44 -33.41
N LEU A 44 22.05 -1.77 -34.08
CA LEU A 44 21.82 -0.33 -33.86
C LEU A 44 21.49 -0.06 -32.38
N GLY A 45 20.67 -0.90 -31.76
CA GLY A 45 20.28 -0.78 -30.37
C GLY A 45 21.38 -1.02 -29.33
N THR A 46 22.54 -1.58 -29.71
CA THR A 46 23.75 -1.63 -28.85
C THR A 46 24.59 -0.36 -28.93
N MET A 47 24.48 0.38 -30.05
CA MET A 47 25.24 1.61 -30.31
C MET A 47 24.52 2.87 -29.82
N LEU A 48 23.26 2.76 -29.39
CA LEU A 48 22.47 3.85 -28.82
C LEU A 48 22.46 3.72 -27.28
N PRO A 49 23.18 4.60 -26.54
CA PRO A 49 23.41 4.43 -25.11
C PRO A 49 22.20 4.78 -24.24
N ASP A 50 21.33 5.67 -24.71
CA ASP A 50 20.21 6.20 -23.92
C ASP A 50 18.96 6.50 -24.77
N TRP A 51 17.84 6.80 -24.10
CA TRP A 51 16.57 7.05 -24.76
C TRP A 51 16.60 8.30 -25.66
N LYS A 52 17.49 9.26 -25.39
CA LYS A 52 17.63 10.50 -26.18
C LYS A 52 18.30 10.19 -27.51
N ALA A 53 19.30 9.33 -27.53
CA ALA A 53 19.88 8.76 -28.74
C ALA A 53 18.81 8.02 -29.56
N HIS A 54 17.97 7.21 -28.90
CA HIS A 54 16.83 6.56 -29.56
C HIS A 54 15.82 7.55 -30.13
N LYS A 55 15.49 8.62 -29.40
CA LYS A 55 14.55 9.67 -29.87
C LYS A 55 15.13 10.45 -31.04
N ASP A 56 16.39 10.86 -30.96
CA ASP A 56 17.08 11.60 -32.01
C ASP A 56 17.19 10.78 -33.30
N VAL A 57 17.46 9.47 -33.18
CA VAL A 57 17.47 8.54 -34.32
C VAL A 57 16.07 8.34 -34.90
N LYS A 58 15.03 8.18 -34.07
CA LYS A 58 13.64 8.10 -34.55
C LYS A 58 13.22 9.36 -35.30
N GLU A 59 13.61 10.52 -34.80
CA GLU A 59 13.34 11.80 -35.45
C GLU A 59 14.11 11.96 -36.77
N ALA A 60 15.37 11.50 -36.81
CA ALA A 60 16.16 11.46 -38.03
C ALA A 60 15.55 10.54 -39.10
N LEU A 61 15.02 9.37 -38.69
CA LEU A 61 14.31 8.45 -39.59
C LEU A 61 13.02 9.05 -40.15
N ARG A 62 12.24 9.79 -39.34
CA ARG A 62 11.05 10.52 -39.83
C ARG A 62 11.41 11.57 -40.87
N ARG A 63 12.49 12.33 -40.64
CA ARG A 63 13.00 13.31 -41.61
C ARG A 63 13.46 12.66 -42.92
N ARG A 64 13.80 11.38 -42.89
CA ARG A 64 14.20 10.56 -44.04
C ARG A 64 13.03 9.75 -44.64
N LEU A 65 11.80 10.08 -44.26
CA LEU A 65 10.56 9.52 -44.82
C LEU A 65 10.35 8.01 -44.56
N PHE A 66 10.97 7.47 -43.51
CA PHE A 66 10.61 6.13 -43.02
C PHE A 66 9.22 6.17 -42.39
N LYS A 67 8.40 5.14 -42.66
CA LYS A 67 7.07 4.96 -42.05
C LYS A 67 7.19 4.51 -40.59
N ASP A 68 6.16 4.76 -39.78
CA ASP A 68 6.18 4.43 -38.35
C ASP A 68 6.45 2.94 -38.08
N ASN A 69 5.89 2.03 -38.87
CA ASN A 69 6.15 0.59 -38.75
C ASN A 69 7.61 0.20 -39.10
N GLN A 70 8.26 0.92 -40.01
CA GLN A 70 9.67 0.75 -40.35
C GLN A 70 10.58 1.30 -39.24
N ILE A 71 10.21 2.44 -38.67
CA ILE A 71 10.90 3.06 -37.53
C ILE A 71 10.82 2.15 -36.31
N GLU A 72 9.66 1.56 -36.03
CA GLU A 72 9.49 0.61 -34.93
C GLU A 72 10.24 -0.71 -35.17
N ALA A 73 10.37 -1.15 -36.41
CA ALA A 73 11.15 -2.33 -36.74
C ALA A 73 12.65 -2.13 -36.52
N LEU A 74 13.21 -0.97 -36.93
CA LEU A 74 14.64 -0.68 -36.82
C LEU A 74 15.05 -0.15 -35.43
N VAL A 75 14.18 0.64 -34.80
CA VAL A 75 14.41 1.23 -33.47
C VAL A 75 13.23 0.83 -32.57
N PRO A 76 13.14 -0.46 -32.19
CA PRO A 76 12.05 -0.95 -31.38
C PRO A 76 12.00 -0.18 -30.07
N ASN A 77 10.78 0.14 -29.63
CA ASN A 77 10.59 0.70 -28.31
C ASN A 77 10.95 -0.37 -27.29
N LYS A 78 12.19 -0.36 -26.78
CA LYS A 78 12.61 -1.21 -25.66
C LYS A 78 11.79 -0.94 -24.38
N ARG A 79 10.91 0.08 -24.39
CA ARG A 79 9.77 0.26 -23.47
C ARG A 79 8.87 -0.99 -23.35
N GLY A 80 8.97 -1.95 -24.27
CA GLY A 80 8.29 -3.24 -24.22
C GLY A 80 8.85 -4.26 -23.22
N LYS A 81 10.05 -4.05 -22.65
CA LYS A 81 10.40 -4.74 -21.39
C LYS A 81 9.57 -4.07 -20.30
N LYS A 82 8.56 -4.78 -19.78
CA LYS A 82 7.68 -4.32 -18.71
C LYS A 82 8.48 -4.18 -17.41
N LEU A 83 9.30 -3.13 -17.33
CA LEU A 83 10.11 -2.83 -16.16
C LEU A 83 9.16 -2.64 -14.98
N THR A 84 9.44 -3.38 -13.92
CA THR A 84 8.83 -3.16 -12.61
C THR A 84 9.13 -1.74 -12.13
N ILE A 85 8.32 -1.24 -11.20
CA ILE A 85 8.51 0.08 -10.59
C ILE A 85 9.93 0.22 -10.00
N LYS A 86 10.44 -0.85 -9.39
CA LYS A 86 11.79 -0.91 -8.83
C LYS A 86 12.88 -0.80 -9.89
N GLU A 87 12.76 -1.55 -10.99
CA GLU A 87 13.73 -1.47 -12.09
C GLU A 87 13.75 -0.09 -12.75
N ARG A 88 12.57 0.56 -12.90
CA ARG A 88 12.49 1.94 -13.37
C ARG A 88 13.23 2.91 -12.45
N ALA A 89 13.09 2.75 -11.14
CA ALA A 89 13.76 3.61 -10.17
C ALA A 89 15.27 3.41 -10.19
N GLN A 90 15.73 2.15 -10.24
CA GLN A 90 17.14 1.81 -10.38
C GLN A 90 17.74 2.34 -11.70
N TYR A 91 16.96 2.34 -12.78
CA TYR A 91 17.36 2.94 -14.05
C TYR A 91 17.56 4.45 -13.91
N CYS A 92 16.58 5.17 -13.36
CA CYS A 92 16.67 6.62 -13.16
C CYS A 92 17.85 7.01 -12.27
N ALA A 93 18.14 6.22 -11.24
CA ALA A 93 19.30 6.43 -10.37
C ALA A 93 20.64 6.25 -11.09
N LYS A 94 20.70 5.37 -12.10
CA LYS A 94 21.93 5.13 -12.89
C LYS A 94 22.14 6.18 -13.98
N THR A 95 21.06 6.68 -14.59
CA THR A 95 21.17 7.68 -15.66
C THR A 95 21.36 9.09 -15.13
N GLU A 96 20.90 9.35 -13.88
CA GLU A 96 20.89 10.67 -13.24
C GLU A 96 20.14 11.75 -14.06
N ASP A 97 19.37 11.36 -15.10
CA ASP A 97 18.58 12.26 -15.92
C ASP A 97 17.21 12.50 -15.28
N VAL A 98 16.96 13.75 -14.91
CA VAL A 98 15.69 14.19 -14.33
C VAL A 98 14.50 13.98 -15.28
N TRP A 99 14.73 13.96 -16.60
CA TRP A 99 13.68 13.68 -17.57
C TRP A 99 13.24 12.22 -17.56
N ASP A 100 14.13 11.28 -17.25
CA ASP A 100 13.75 9.86 -17.10
C ASP A 100 12.78 9.68 -15.93
N ILE A 101 13.04 10.37 -14.82
CA ILE A 101 12.17 10.38 -13.64
C ILE A 101 10.77 10.86 -14.03
N TRP A 102 10.69 11.98 -14.75
CA TRP A 102 9.41 12.57 -15.15
C TRP A 102 8.64 11.68 -16.14
N LEU A 103 9.32 11.13 -17.15
CA LEU A 103 8.71 10.26 -18.15
C LEU A 103 8.18 8.95 -17.52
N HIS A 104 8.96 8.34 -16.63
CA HIS A 104 8.50 7.14 -15.92
C HIS A 104 7.36 7.43 -14.95
N ALA A 105 7.37 8.59 -14.30
CA ALA A 105 6.25 9.04 -13.48
C ALA A 105 4.98 9.21 -14.32
N LEU A 106 5.05 9.94 -15.44
CA LEU A 106 3.91 10.10 -16.35
C LEU A 106 3.34 8.77 -16.82
N ASP A 107 4.19 7.85 -17.26
CA ASP A 107 3.75 6.53 -17.74
C ASP A 107 3.03 5.71 -16.63
N LEU A 108 3.50 5.81 -15.37
CA LEU A 108 2.83 5.18 -14.22
C LEU A 108 1.54 5.91 -13.80
N ALA A 109 1.40 7.17 -14.17
CA ALA A 109 0.29 8.03 -13.81
C ALA A 109 -0.91 7.89 -14.73
N VAL A 110 -0.73 7.32 -15.93
CA VAL A 110 -1.81 7.05 -16.86
C VAL A 110 -2.67 5.92 -16.29
N PRO A 111 -3.94 6.19 -15.91
CA PRO A 111 -4.82 5.15 -15.44
C PRO A 111 -5.20 4.24 -16.61
N LYS A 112 -5.42 2.95 -16.34
CA LYS A 112 -5.78 1.97 -17.38
C LYS A 112 -7.14 2.26 -18.01
N ASN A 113 -8.02 2.95 -17.28
CA ASN A 113 -9.35 3.38 -17.68
C ASN A 113 -9.76 4.57 -16.79
N ASN A 114 -10.95 5.14 -17.05
CA ASN A 114 -11.43 6.32 -16.31
C ASN A 114 -12.17 5.97 -15.00
N THR A 115 -11.95 4.79 -14.41
CA THR A 115 -12.61 4.45 -13.14
C THR A 115 -11.87 5.02 -11.94
N ASP A 116 -12.63 5.28 -10.86
CA ASP A 116 -12.10 5.77 -9.59
C ASP A 116 -10.97 4.86 -9.07
N GLU A 117 -11.12 3.53 -9.19
CA GLU A 117 -10.11 2.54 -8.78
C GLU A 117 -8.83 2.67 -9.58
N ALA A 118 -8.91 2.91 -10.89
CA ALA A 118 -7.73 3.05 -11.74
C ALA A 118 -6.96 4.34 -11.45
N ILE A 119 -7.66 5.44 -11.16
CA ILE A 119 -7.04 6.70 -10.74
C ILE A 119 -6.32 6.53 -9.40
N VAL A 120 -6.95 5.84 -8.44
CA VAL A 120 -6.33 5.56 -7.14
C VAL A 120 -5.14 4.62 -7.29
N ALA A 121 -5.22 3.60 -8.15
CA ALA A 121 -4.11 2.71 -8.44
C ALA A 121 -2.92 3.43 -9.08
N ALA A 122 -3.16 4.34 -10.04
CA ALA A 122 -2.10 5.14 -10.67
C ALA A 122 -1.37 6.03 -9.65
N SER A 123 -2.10 6.72 -8.76
CA SER A 123 -1.54 7.49 -7.65
C SER A 123 -0.69 6.62 -6.69
N SER A 124 -1.13 5.38 -6.46
CA SER A 124 -0.39 4.40 -5.65
C SER A 124 0.93 3.98 -6.32
N CYS A 125 0.89 3.68 -7.62
CA CYS A 125 2.08 3.37 -8.42
C CYS A 125 3.11 4.50 -8.38
N LEU A 126 2.67 5.76 -8.55
CA LEU A 126 3.52 6.95 -8.41
C LEU A 126 4.15 7.06 -7.02
N SER A 127 3.37 6.80 -5.97
CA SER A 127 3.87 6.84 -4.60
C SER A 127 4.92 5.77 -4.34
N GLN A 128 4.71 4.56 -4.86
CA GLN A 128 5.69 3.48 -4.78
C GLN A 128 6.96 3.84 -5.57
N PHE A 129 6.83 4.39 -6.77
CA PHE A 129 7.97 4.80 -7.59
C PHE A 129 8.85 5.83 -6.87
N ARG A 130 8.25 6.83 -6.24
CA ARG A 130 8.98 7.83 -5.43
C ARG A 130 9.74 7.20 -4.26
N LYS A 131 9.17 6.16 -3.64
CA LYS A 131 9.82 5.42 -2.56
C LYS A 131 11.04 4.66 -3.10
N GLU A 132 10.88 3.93 -4.19
CA GLU A 132 11.97 3.18 -4.83
C GLU A 132 13.09 4.12 -5.32
N LEU A 133 12.76 5.32 -5.84
CA LEU A 133 13.76 6.34 -6.21
C LEU A 133 14.59 6.79 -5.00
N ALA A 134 13.93 7.02 -3.86
CA ALA A 134 14.62 7.39 -2.63
C ALA A 134 15.52 6.25 -2.11
N GLU A 135 15.05 5.00 -2.18
CA GLU A 135 15.85 3.82 -1.83
C GLU A 135 17.03 3.60 -2.80
N ALA A 136 16.89 4.03 -4.06
CA ALA A 136 17.95 4.01 -5.06
C ALA A 136 18.93 5.19 -4.97
N GLY A 137 18.75 6.10 -4.00
CA GLY A 137 19.68 7.21 -3.74
C GLY A 137 19.42 8.50 -4.53
N VAL A 138 18.28 8.62 -5.23
CA VAL A 138 17.94 9.84 -5.99
C VAL A 138 17.63 11.00 -5.04
N ASN A 139 18.08 12.22 -5.39
CA ASN A 139 17.91 13.40 -4.55
C ASN A 139 16.40 13.68 -4.26
N PRO A 140 16.01 13.86 -2.98
CA PRO A 140 14.63 14.18 -2.60
C PRO A 140 14.01 15.38 -3.33
N GLU A 141 14.80 16.40 -3.67
CA GLU A 141 14.33 17.58 -4.42
C GLU A 141 13.92 17.20 -5.85
N GLN A 142 14.74 16.40 -6.54
CA GLN A 142 14.42 15.89 -7.88
C GLN A 142 13.17 14.99 -7.84
N ILE A 143 13.06 14.11 -6.83
CA ILE A 143 11.87 13.26 -6.65
C ILE A 143 10.61 14.11 -6.47
N ASN A 144 10.70 15.18 -5.66
CA ASN A 144 9.56 16.05 -5.40
C ASN A 144 9.18 16.92 -6.59
N THR A 145 10.12 17.29 -7.45
CA THR A 145 9.86 18.11 -8.64
C THR A 145 9.33 17.27 -9.80
N TYR A 146 9.96 16.13 -10.10
CA TYR A 146 9.72 15.39 -11.35
C TYR A 146 8.80 14.18 -11.19
N ALA A 147 8.73 13.55 -10.01
CA ALA A 147 7.88 12.37 -9.79
C ALA A 147 6.57 12.68 -9.04
N LYS A 148 6.36 13.91 -8.57
CA LYS A 148 5.17 14.30 -7.81
C LYS A 148 4.13 14.99 -8.70
N LEU A 149 3.31 14.17 -9.37
CA LEU A 149 2.21 14.67 -10.19
C LEU A 149 1.01 15.05 -9.31
N LEU A 150 0.84 16.36 -9.09
CA LEU A 150 -0.14 16.91 -8.16
C LEU A 150 -1.59 16.60 -8.55
N GLU A 151 -1.91 16.63 -9.85
CA GLU A 151 -3.27 16.41 -10.35
C GLU A 151 -3.77 15.00 -10.04
N VAL A 152 -2.96 13.98 -10.33
CA VAL A 152 -3.27 12.58 -10.05
C VAL A 152 -3.40 12.33 -8.54
N THR A 153 -2.51 12.95 -7.75
CA THR A 153 -2.57 12.88 -6.29
C THR A 153 -3.85 13.52 -5.75
N ARG A 154 -4.24 14.69 -6.28
CA ARG A 154 -5.45 15.42 -5.88
C ARG A 154 -6.71 14.63 -6.21
N ALA A 155 -6.85 14.18 -7.46
CA ALA A 155 -8.00 13.38 -7.90
C ALA A 155 -8.15 12.11 -7.05
N SER A 156 -7.05 11.40 -6.82
CA SER A 156 -7.05 10.21 -5.96
C SER A 156 -7.48 10.50 -4.51
N ASN A 157 -7.07 11.64 -3.95
CA ASN A 157 -7.46 12.04 -2.59
C ASN A 157 -8.95 12.42 -2.51
N GLU A 158 -9.47 13.11 -3.54
CA GLU A 158 -10.89 13.47 -3.63
C GLU A 158 -11.78 12.24 -3.75
N ILE A 159 -11.39 11.26 -4.58
CA ILE A 159 -12.08 9.97 -4.69
C ILE A 159 -12.11 9.25 -3.33
N GLN A 160 -10.95 9.12 -2.68
CA GLN A 160 -10.87 8.46 -1.37
C GLN A 160 -11.69 9.19 -0.29
N LYS A 161 -11.74 10.53 -0.34
CA LYS A 161 -12.56 11.34 0.57
C LYS A 161 -14.05 11.12 0.30
N ARG A 162 -14.50 11.19 -0.96
CA ARG A 162 -15.88 10.92 -1.36
C ARG A 162 -16.33 9.52 -0.94
N GLN A 163 -15.52 8.51 -1.20
CA GLN A 163 -15.79 7.12 -0.81
C GLN A 163 -15.86 6.95 0.71
N LEU A 164 -15.11 7.75 1.48
CA LEU A 164 -15.21 7.77 2.94
C LEU A 164 -16.53 8.42 3.38
N GLU A 165 -16.88 9.57 2.80
CA GLU A 165 -18.10 10.31 3.12
C GLU A 165 -19.36 9.49 2.82
N GLN A 166 -19.39 8.77 1.69
CA GLN A 166 -20.49 7.87 1.34
C GLN A 166 -20.68 6.69 2.31
N ARG A 167 -19.65 6.31 3.09
CA ARG A 167 -19.73 5.22 4.08
C ARG A 167 -20.11 5.68 5.48
N LEU A 168 -20.04 6.98 5.77
CA LEU A 168 -20.43 7.53 7.07
C LEU A 168 -21.89 7.24 7.46
N PRO A 169 -22.89 7.19 6.54
CA PRO A 169 -24.29 7.03 6.92
C PRO A 169 -24.72 5.59 7.29
N ILE A 170 -24.00 4.54 6.84
CA ILE A 170 -24.38 3.13 7.09
C ILE A 170 -23.13 2.34 7.51
N PRO A 171 -22.78 2.33 8.81
CA PRO A 171 -21.73 1.45 9.28
C PRO A 171 -22.20 -0.02 9.12
N PRO A 172 -21.39 -0.89 8.50
CA PRO A 172 -21.70 -2.32 8.46
C PRO A 172 -21.93 -2.85 9.88
N LYS A 173 -23.04 -3.55 10.13
CA LYS A 173 -23.28 -4.13 11.46
C LYS A 173 -22.09 -5.03 11.86
N THR A 174 -21.69 -4.94 13.12
CA THR A 174 -20.65 -5.83 13.65
C THR A 174 -21.19 -7.27 13.60
N PRO A 175 -20.48 -8.22 12.98
CA PRO A 175 -20.95 -9.61 12.96
C PRO A 175 -21.14 -10.13 14.38
N LYS A 176 -22.19 -10.92 14.63
CA LYS A 176 -22.47 -11.52 15.95
C LYS A 176 -21.25 -12.25 16.52
N HIS A 177 -20.49 -12.93 15.67
CA HIS A 177 -19.25 -13.63 16.04
C HIS A 177 -18.17 -12.72 16.65
N PHE A 178 -18.14 -11.44 16.27
CA PHE A 178 -17.21 -10.44 16.81
C PHE A 178 -17.95 -9.39 17.66
N SER A 179 -19.10 -9.75 18.24
CA SER A 179 -19.76 -8.91 19.25
C SER A 179 -18.87 -8.75 20.48
N LEU A 180 -19.19 -7.75 21.31
CA LEU A 180 -18.43 -7.48 22.53
C LEU A 180 -18.47 -8.70 23.47
N GLU A 181 -19.67 -9.24 23.69
CA GLU A 181 -19.92 -10.37 24.58
C GLU A 181 -19.20 -11.64 24.10
N GLU A 182 -19.39 -12.01 22.83
CA GLU A 182 -18.74 -13.21 22.28
C GLU A 182 -17.22 -13.08 22.26
N GLY A 183 -16.71 -11.87 21.95
CA GLY A 183 -15.28 -11.59 21.99
C GLY A 183 -14.70 -11.73 23.39
N LEU A 184 -15.33 -11.12 24.40
CA LEU A 184 -14.89 -11.24 25.80
C LEU A 184 -14.97 -12.67 26.29
N ARG A 185 -16.07 -13.37 26.02
CA ARG A 185 -16.26 -14.79 26.39
C ARG A 185 -15.15 -15.65 25.82
N ARG A 186 -14.76 -15.47 24.55
CA ARG A 186 -13.64 -16.24 23.97
C ARG A 186 -12.32 -15.89 24.63
N ILE A 187 -11.98 -14.60 24.75
CA ILE A 187 -10.71 -14.14 25.36
C ILE A 187 -10.53 -14.71 26.77
N GLN A 188 -11.57 -14.66 27.61
CA GLN A 188 -11.55 -15.16 28.99
C GLN A 188 -11.33 -16.68 29.05
N ASN A 189 -11.79 -17.42 28.05
CA ASN A 189 -11.70 -18.88 28.00
C ASN A 189 -10.50 -19.40 27.18
N ILE A 190 -9.59 -18.52 26.72
CA ILE A 190 -8.38 -18.97 26.01
C ILE A 190 -7.51 -19.82 26.92
N ASN A 191 -7.22 -21.04 26.48
CA ASN A 191 -6.27 -21.94 27.13
C ASN A 191 -4.90 -21.86 26.44
N THR A 192 -3.96 -21.17 27.08
CA THR A 192 -2.59 -20.94 26.57
C THR A 192 -1.71 -22.20 26.54
N THR A 193 -2.17 -23.33 27.11
CA THR A 193 -1.47 -24.62 26.99
C THR A 193 -1.67 -25.28 25.62
N LYS A 194 -2.70 -24.89 24.87
CA LYS A 194 -2.99 -25.42 23.53
C LYS A 194 -2.25 -24.63 22.45
N ILE A 195 -2.13 -25.25 21.28
CA ILE A 195 -1.63 -24.55 20.08
C ILE A 195 -2.72 -23.55 19.64
N PRO A 196 -2.38 -22.26 19.44
CA PRO A 196 -3.35 -21.27 19.02
C PRO A 196 -3.88 -21.55 17.61
N THR A 197 -5.14 -21.21 17.41
CA THR A 197 -5.84 -21.27 16.13
C THR A 197 -5.86 -19.89 15.45
N MET A 198 -6.37 -19.83 14.22
CA MET A 198 -6.64 -18.56 13.54
C MET A 198 -7.71 -17.72 14.25
N GLN A 199 -8.64 -18.36 14.97
CA GLN A 199 -9.62 -17.67 15.79
C GLN A 199 -8.95 -16.97 16.97
N ASP A 200 -8.05 -17.67 17.67
CA ASP A 200 -7.29 -17.08 18.79
C ASP A 200 -6.46 -15.88 18.34
N LEU A 201 -5.83 -15.97 17.17
CA LEU A 201 -5.14 -14.84 16.54
C LEU A 201 -6.07 -13.66 16.28
N ALA A 202 -7.27 -13.91 15.73
CA ALA A 202 -8.26 -12.86 15.48
C ALA A 202 -8.76 -12.23 16.78
N ASP A 203 -8.99 -13.03 17.82
CA ASP A 203 -9.44 -12.56 19.12
C ASP A 203 -8.37 -11.72 19.82
N VAL A 204 -7.08 -12.10 19.75
CA VAL A 204 -5.97 -11.29 20.28
C VAL A 204 -5.78 -10.00 19.47
N ILE A 205 -5.95 -10.05 18.14
CA ILE A 205 -5.93 -8.84 17.28
C ILE A 205 -7.05 -7.87 17.66
N MET A 206 -8.26 -8.39 17.90
CA MET A 206 -9.41 -7.63 18.36
C MET A 206 -9.17 -7.07 19.76
N MET A 207 -8.76 -7.91 20.71
CA MET A 207 -8.47 -7.56 22.10
C MET A 207 -7.53 -6.37 22.21
N LEU A 208 -6.41 -6.42 21.47
CA LEU A 208 -5.37 -5.37 21.46
C LEU A 208 -5.66 -4.25 20.46
N SER A 209 -6.72 -4.37 19.66
CA SER A 209 -7.00 -3.45 18.55
C SER A 209 -5.78 -3.24 17.64
N MET A 210 -4.98 -4.29 17.44
CA MET A 210 -3.70 -4.21 16.72
C MET A 210 -3.85 -4.45 15.22
N ARG A 211 -2.89 -3.94 14.44
CA ARG A 211 -2.79 -4.31 13.04
C ARG A 211 -2.16 -5.71 12.98
N PRO A 212 -2.54 -6.57 12.02
CA PRO A 212 -1.88 -7.86 11.89
C PRO A 212 -0.36 -7.76 11.72
N ALA A 213 0.10 -6.72 11.01
CA ALA A 213 1.53 -6.45 10.83
C ALA A 213 2.26 -5.98 12.10
N GLU A 214 1.54 -5.72 13.19
CA GLU A 214 2.13 -5.42 14.50
C GLU A 214 2.33 -6.70 15.32
N VAL A 215 1.79 -7.86 14.91
CA VAL A 215 1.79 -9.07 15.75
C VAL A 215 3.21 -9.47 16.19
N ALA A 216 4.19 -9.37 15.30
CA ALA A 216 5.58 -9.76 15.60
C ALA A 216 6.36 -8.69 16.39
N THR A 217 5.94 -7.42 16.33
CA THR A 217 6.73 -6.29 16.85
C THR A 217 6.13 -5.66 18.10
N LEU A 218 4.82 -5.77 18.29
CA LEU A 218 4.11 -5.16 19.41
C LEU A 218 4.59 -5.78 20.73
N ARG A 219 4.86 -4.93 21.72
CA ARG A 219 5.18 -5.36 23.09
C ARG A 219 4.40 -4.53 24.08
N ILE A 220 3.96 -5.18 25.15
CA ILE A 220 3.32 -4.56 26.31
C ILE A 220 4.37 -4.53 27.43
N ILE A 221 4.68 -3.34 27.91
CA ILE A 221 5.73 -3.09 28.90
C ILE A 221 5.12 -2.41 30.12
N HIS A 222 5.66 -2.77 31.29
CA HIS A 222 5.41 -2.06 32.53
C HIS A 222 6.44 -0.93 32.67
N TYR A 223 5.99 0.25 33.08
CA TYR A 223 6.83 1.39 33.37
C TYR A 223 6.21 2.21 34.50
N GLU A 224 6.94 2.29 35.60
CA GLU A 224 6.66 3.21 36.70
C GLU A 224 7.75 4.28 36.72
N ALA A 225 7.34 5.54 36.81
CA ALA A 225 8.28 6.63 36.96
C ALA A 225 8.86 6.61 38.38
N GLY A 226 10.18 6.77 38.51
CA GLY A 226 10.79 7.09 39.80
C GLY A 226 10.45 8.53 40.24
N GLU A 227 10.94 8.93 41.42
CA GLU A 227 10.61 10.22 42.05
C GLU A 227 11.13 11.47 41.30
N SER A 228 12.00 11.32 40.28
CA SER A 228 12.57 12.46 39.56
C SER A 228 12.54 12.30 38.03
N ASN A 229 11.95 13.31 37.37
CA ASN A 229 11.94 13.58 35.93
C ASN A 229 11.53 12.40 35.01
N PRO A 230 10.24 12.03 34.97
CA PRO A 230 9.75 11.04 34.02
C PRO A 230 9.96 11.51 32.56
N PRO A 231 10.16 10.58 31.61
CA PRO A 231 10.23 10.89 30.19
C PRO A 231 8.99 11.63 29.70
N GLU A 232 9.15 12.50 28.70
CA GLU A 232 8.07 13.34 28.14
C GLU A 232 6.83 12.54 27.67
N TRP A 233 7.01 11.26 27.31
CA TRP A 233 5.91 10.39 26.88
C TRP A 233 5.12 9.76 28.04
N TYR A 234 5.67 9.77 29.25
CA TYR A 234 5.03 9.22 30.44
C TYR A 234 3.76 10.00 30.76
N LYS A 235 2.73 9.28 31.17
CA LYS A 235 1.46 9.86 31.60
C LYS A 235 1.16 9.39 33.02
N PRO A 236 1.11 10.31 34.00
CA PRO A 236 0.68 9.98 35.36
C PRO A 236 -0.64 9.22 35.35
N GLY A 237 -0.76 8.20 36.20
CA GLY A 237 -1.93 7.30 36.24
C GLY A 237 -1.88 6.13 35.26
N TYR A 238 -0.81 6.00 34.45
CA TYR A 238 -0.57 4.81 33.61
C TYR A 238 0.77 4.15 33.96
N SER A 239 0.72 2.86 34.28
CA SER A 239 1.91 2.02 34.50
C SER A 239 2.19 1.04 33.37
N TRP A 240 1.33 0.95 32.35
CA TRP A 240 1.47 0.02 31.23
C TRP A 240 1.42 0.72 29.88
N TYR A 241 2.34 0.33 29.00
CA TYR A 241 2.55 0.97 27.71
C TYR A 241 2.76 -0.05 26.58
N CYS A 242 2.44 0.35 25.35
CA CYS A 242 2.72 -0.36 24.11
C CYS A 242 3.89 0.27 23.36
N ILE A 243 4.79 -0.58 22.87
CA ILE A 243 5.86 -0.24 21.92
C ILE A 243 5.81 -1.16 20.70
N GLY A 244 6.56 -0.84 19.64
CA GLY A 244 6.64 -1.68 18.43
C GLY A 244 5.40 -1.63 17.52
N TYR A 245 4.51 -0.66 17.73
CA TYR A 245 3.40 -0.36 16.83
C TYR A 245 3.90 0.37 15.56
N ILE A 246 3.20 0.21 14.44
CA ILE A 246 3.67 0.67 13.12
C ILE A 246 2.90 1.89 12.59
N LYS A 247 3.25 2.32 11.37
CA LYS A 247 2.68 3.48 10.63
C LYS A 247 2.97 4.86 11.23
N ASN A 248 4.03 4.99 12.01
CA ASN A 248 4.60 6.30 12.34
C ASN A 248 5.33 6.89 11.11
N LYS A 249 5.40 8.21 11.05
CA LYS A 249 6.04 8.99 9.97
C LYS A 249 7.15 9.86 10.57
N GLY A 250 8.13 10.23 9.74
CA GLY A 250 9.26 11.07 10.17
C GLY A 250 10.13 10.38 11.21
N GLU A 251 10.69 11.14 12.14
CA GLU A 251 11.56 10.67 13.24
C GLU A 251 10.91 9.56 14.08
N ALA A 252 9.58 9.66 14.30
CA ALA A 252 8.81 8.66 15.05
C ALA A 252 8.70 7.31 14.33
N LYS A 253 9.08 7.19 13.04
CA LYS A 253 9.13 5.91 12.32
C LYS A 253 10.21 5.00 12.89
N ASN A 254 11.37 5.55 13.23
CA ASN A 254 12.53 4.79 13.69
C ASN A 254 12.56 4.68 15.22
N ASN A 255 12.03 5.68 15.93
CA ASN A 255 11.95 5.66 17.38
C ASN A 255 10.56 6.05 17.88
N PRO A 256 9.57 5.14 17.79
CA PRO A 256 8.22 5.44 18.23
C PRO A 256 8.14 5.56 19.76
N LYS A 257 7.72 6.73 20.26
CA LYS A 257 7.48 6.94 21.70
C LYS A 257 6.49 5.89 22.23
N PRO A 258 6.69 5.31 23.44
CA PRO A 258 5.69 4.43 24.05
C PRO A 258 4.31 5.10 24.14
N ARG A 259 3.26 4.29 24.05
CA ARG A 259 1.86 4.78 24.15
C ARG A 259 1.11 4.03 25.22
N GLN A 260 0.19 4.70 25.89
CA GLN A 260 -0.66 4.10 26.91
C GLN A 260 -1.30 2.79 26.42
N PHE A 261 -1.26 1.77 27.26
CA PHE A 261 -1.91 0.49 26.99
C PHE A 261 -3.40 0.58 27.34
N LEU A 262 -4.26 0.10 26.42
CA LEU A 262 -5.70 -0.07 26.64
C LEU A 262 -6.21 -1.18 25.70
N SER A 263 -6.92 -2.16 26.25
CA SER A 263 -7.43 -3.34 25.53
C SER A 263 -8.75 -3.84 26.12
N MET A 264 -9.37 -4.81 25.45
CA MET A 264 -10.54 -5.52 25.98
C MET A 264 -10.23 -6.36 27.23
N GLU A 265 -9.08 -7.05 27.25
CA GLU A 265 -8.56 -7.68 28.47
C GLU A 265 -8.06 -6.58 29.41
N LYS A 266 -8.61 -6.52 30.63
CA LYS A 266 -8.28 -5.48 31.60
C LYS A 266 -6.97 -5.77 32.32
N ASN A 267 -6.62 -7.04 32.51
CA ASN A 267 -5.36 -7.42 33.14
C ASN A 267 -4.21 -7.30 32.11
N PRO A 268 -3.30 -6.33 32.26
CA PRO A 268 -2.22 -6.11 31.30
C PRO A 268 -1.22 -7.27 31.25
N GLU A 269 -1.02 -7.99 32.35
CA GLU A 269 -0.16 -9.18 32.38
C GLU A 269 -0.77 -10.31 31.56
N ARG A 270 -2.08 -10.56 31.72
CA ARG A 270 -2.80 -11.55 30.92
C ARG A 270 -2.80 -11.17 29.44
N ALA A 271 -3.04 -9.91 29.11
CA ALA A 271 -2.97 -9.43 27.73
C ALA A 271 -1.58 -9.62 27.11
N LYS A 272 -0.51 -9.38 27.91
CA LYS A 272 0.88 -9.62 27.51
C LYS A 272 1.16 -11.12 27.32
N GLU A 273 0.66 -11.98 28.21
CA GLU A 273 0.76 -13.44 28.08
C GLU A 273 0.11 -13.92 26.77
N LEU A 274 -1.13 -13.51 26.49
CA LEU A 274 -1.86 -13.87 25.28
C LEU A 274 -1.15 -13.39 24.00
N LEU A 275 -0.60 -12.18 24.01
CA LEU A 275 0.20 -11.66 22.89
C LEU A 275 1.46 -12.52 22.67
N THR A 276 2.18 -12.83 23.74
CA THR A 276 3.42 -13.61 23.69
C THR A 276 3.14 -15.04 23.21
N TRP A 277 2.06 -15.66 23.69
CA TRP A 277 1.62 -16.99 23.26
C TRP A 277 1.36 -17.06 21.74
N ILE A 278 0.69 -16.05 21.16
CA ILE A 278 0.51 -15.95 19.71
C ILE A 278 1.85 -15.75 18.99
N GLN A 279 2.72 -14.86 19.50
CA GLN A 279 4.03 -14.58 18.92
C GLN A 279 4.92 -15.83 18.88
N ASP A 280 4.98 -16.58 19.98
CA ASP A 280 5.78 -17.81 20.10
C ASP A 280 5.26 -18.90 19.16
N ALA A 281 3.94 -19.04 19.03
CA ALA A 281 3.36 -19.99 18.08
C ALA A 281 3.69 -19.63 16.62
N ILE A 282 3.73 -18.34 16.28
CA ILE A 282 4.16 -17.88 14.95
C ILE A 282 5.67 -18.14 14.76
N ALA A 283 6.49 -17.79 15.74
CA ALA A 283 7.95 -17.98 15.70
C ALA A 283 8.32 -19.46 15.57
N THR A 284 7.61 -20.34 16.28
CA THR A 284 7.76 -21.81 16.19
C THR A 284 7.01 -22.44 15.01
N ARG A 285 6.41 -21.64 14.13
CA ARG A 285 5.64 -22.07 12.95
C ARG A 285 4.44 -22.97 13.24
N LYS A 286 3.97 -23.01 14.48
CA LYS A 286 2.74 -23.71 14.89
C LYS A 286 1.48 -22.95 14.47
N LEU A 287 1.59 -21.64 14.28
CA LEU A 287 0.56 -20.75 13.75
C LEU A 287 1.13 -19.99 12.54
N ARG A 288 0.35 -19.83 11.47
CA ARG A 288 0.81 -19.03 10.32
C ARG A 288 0.79 -17.54 10.66
N ASP A 289 1.83 -16.84 10.23
CA ASP A 289 1.90 -15.38 10.32
C ASP A 289 0.76 -14.75 9.49
N PRO A 290 0.05 -13.72 10.01
CA PRO A 290 -1.07 -13.11 9.31
C PRO A 290 -0.66 -12.19 8.14
N VAL A 291 0.64 -11.91 7.98
CA VAL A 291 1.19 -10.96 7.01
C VAL A 291 2.28 -11.56 6.14
N TYR A 292 3.02 -12.57 6.61
CA TYR A 292 4.13 -13.17 5.89
C TYR A 292 3.91 -14.66 5.60
N SER A 293 4.33 -15.10 4.42
CA SER A 293 4.41 -16.51 4.06
C SER A 293 5.59 -17.19 4.77
N ILE A 294 5.63 -18.52 4.72
CA ILE A 294 6.78 -19.33 5.17
C ILE A 294 8.08 -18.93 4.45
N SER A 295 7.97 -18.47 3.19
CA SER A 295 9.09 -17.97 2.39
C SER A 295 9.49 -16.53 2.71
N GLY A 296 8.90 -15.90 3.72
CA GLY A 296 9.18 -14.51 4.12
C GLY A 296 8.60 -13.45 3.18
N LYS A 297 7.87 -13.85 2.14
CA LYS A 297 7.16 -12.91 1.25
C LYS A 297 5.90 -12.41 1.94
N ARG A 298 5.52 -11.16 1.71
CA ARG A 298 4.27 -10.62 2.25
C ARG A 298 3.09 -11.37 1.63
N SER A 299 2.30 -12.06 2.45
CA SER A 299 1.11 -12.81 2.05
C SER A 299 0.08 -12.72 3.17
N THR A 300 -0.95 -11.88 2.96
CA THR A 300 -2.08 -11.70 3.90
C THR A 300 -3.24 -12.66 3.61
N GLY A 301 -3.10 -13.54 2.61
CA GLY A 301 -4.19 -14.33 2.07
C GLY A 301 -4.83 -15.27 3.08
N VAL A 302 -4.05 -15.93 3.94
CA VAL A 302 -4.57 -16.90 4.93
C VAL A 302 -5.47 -16.23 5.95
N PHE A 303 -4.97 -15.19 6.62
CA PHE A 303 -5.75 -14.48 7.63
C PHE A 303 -6.93 -13.73 7.01
N SER A 304 -6.75 -13.15 5.82
CA SER A 304 -7.85 -12.51 5.09
C SER A 304 -8.94 -13.51 4.70
N LYS A 305 -8.57 -14.73 4.27
CA LYS A 305 -9.53 -15.80 3.95
C LYS A 305 -10.33 -16.23 5.17
N PHE A 306 -9.67 -16.35 6.32
CA PHE A 306 -10.35 -16.61 7.60
C PHE A 306 -11.35 -15.49 7.94
N LEU A 307 -10.99 -14.22 7.82
CA LEU A 307 -11.91 -13.13 8.14
C LEU A 307 -13.06 -12.98 7.13
N LYS A 308 -12.84 -13.35 5.87
CA LYS A 308 -13.86 -13.33 4.81
C LYS A 308 -15.06 -14.22 5.13
N SER A 309 -14.90 -15.34 5.86
CA SER A 309 -16.03 -16.18 6.26
C SER A 309 -16.99 -15.48 7.22
N TYR A 310 -16.56 -14.37 7.83
CA TYR A 310 -17.37 -13.52 8.70
C TYR A 310 -17.70 -12.16 8.06
N SER A 311 -17.43 -12.00 6.76
CA SER A 311 -17.66 -10.76 6.00
C SER A 311 -16.95 -9.53 6.60
N ILE A 312 -15.77 -9.72 7.20
CA ILE A 312 -14.96 -8.62 7.73
C ILE A 312 -13.52 -8.64 7.22
N THR A 313 -12.86 -7.50 7.37
CA THR A 313 -11.43 -7.32 7.07
C THR A 313 -10.65 -7.13 8.36
N ALA A 314 -9.32 -7.30 8.30
CA ALA A 314 -8.46 -7.02 9.46
C ALA A 314 -8.55 -5.55 9.93
N LYS A 315 -8.80 -4.62 9.00
CA LYS A 315 -9.06 -3.21 9.31
C LYS A 315 -10.34 -3.07 10.13
N ARG A 316 -11.42 -3.76 9.75
CA ARG A 316 -12.70 -3.78 10.47
C ARG A 316 -12.55 -4.42 11.85
N LEU A 317 -11.88 -5.57 11.94
CA LEU A 317 -11.62 -6.27 13.20
C LEU A 317 -10.91 -5.37 14.22
N ARG A 318 -9.89 -4.63 13.77
CA ARG A 318 -9.19 -3.63 14.59
C ARG A 318 -10.10 -2.50 15.08
N LYS A 319 -11.05 -2.04 14.25
CA LYS A 319 -12.04 -1.02 14.66
C LYS A 319 -13.00 -1.55 15.71
N ILE A 320 -13.51 -2.76 15.49
CA ILE A 320 -14.37 -3.48 16.42
C ILE A 320 -13.66 -3.60 17.78
N GLY A 321 -12.41 -4.04 17.79
CA GLY A 321 -11.57 -4.10 18.97
C GLY A 321 -11.45 -2.77 19.72
N GLY A 322 -11.19 -1.67 19.00
CA GLY A 322 -11.04 -0.34 19.62
C GLY A 322 -12.33 0.17 20.26
N LYS A 323 -13.47 -0.10 19.61
CA LYS A 323 -14.82 0.20 20.13
C LYS A 323 -15.17 -0.66 21.33
N HIS A 324 -14.81 -1.94 21.30
CA HIS A 324 -15.03 -2.85 22.42
C HIS A 324 -14.21 -2.46 23.62
N ALA A 325 -12.92 -2.17 23.43
CA ALA A 325 -12.04 -1.66 24.48
C ALA A 325 -12.58 -0.35 25.07
N SER A 326 -13.05 0.60 24.25
CA SER A 326 -13.63 1.84 24.79
C SER A 326 -14.89 1.59 25.61
N ARG A 327 -15.75 0.63 25.23
CA ARG A 327 -16.93 0.24 26.02
C ARG A 327 -16.55 -0.43 27.34
N VAL A 328 -15.53 -1.29 27.34
CA VAL A 328 -15.02 -1.98 28.54
C VAL A 328 -14.46 -1.00 29.58
N HIS A 329 -13.89 0.12 29.13
CA HIS A 329 -13.24 1.14 29.97
C HIS A 329 -14.04 2.43 30.15
N GLY A 330 -15.16 2.61 29.44
CA GLY A 330 -15.94 3.85 29.46
C GLY A 330 -16.73 4.10 30.74
N GLY A 331 -16.92 3.08 31.59
CA GLY A 331 -17.74 3.21 32.80
C GLY A 331 -19.22 3.38 32.49
N GLN A 332 -19.97 3.91 33.46
CA GLN A 332 -21.41 4.12 33.32
C GLN A 332 -21.70 5.45 32.60
N ASN A 333 -22.55 5.42 31.58
CA ASN A 333 -22.97 6.58 30.78
C ASN A 333 -21.82 7.43 30.19
N PRO A 334 -20.84 6.83 29.49
CA PRO A 334 -19.74 7.58 28.89
C PRO A 334 -20.23 8.51 27.79
N THR A 335 -19.67 9.71 27.72
CA THR A 335 -19.89 10.60 26.57
C THR A 335 -19.27 10.02 25.31
N SER A 336 -19.83 10.34 24.14
CA SER A 336 -19.28 9.89 22.85
C SER A 336 -17.83 10.34 22.66
N GLN A 337 -17.48 11.54 23.13
CA GLN A 337 -16.12 12.08 23.09
C GLN A 337 -15.15 11.25 23.94
N HIS A 338 -15.59 10.80 25.12
CA HIS A 338 -14.79 9.94 25.99
C HIS A 338 -14.54 8.57 25.35
N LEU A 339 -15.58 7.95 24.77
CA LEU A 339 -15.43 6.68 24.05
C LEU A 339 -14.51 6.80 22.83
N GLU A 340 -14.57 7.91 22.10
CA GLU A 340 -13.68 8.18 20.98
C GLU A 340 -12.23 8.30 21.45
N LEU A 341 -11.97 9.01 22.54
CA LEU A 341 -10.64 9.13 23.14
C LEU A 341 -10.08 7.75 23.52
N LEU A 342 -10.86 6.95 24.26
CA LEU A 342 -10.47 5.59 24.66
C LEU A 342 -10.18 4.70 23.45
N SER A 343 -11.03 4.75 22.42
CA SER A 343 -10.84 3.99 21.18
C SER A 343 -9.54 4.41 20.45
N ARG A 344 -9.22 5.71 20.46
CA ARG A 344 -7.95 6.21 19.90
C ARG A 344 -6.73 5.74 20.71
N ILE A 345 -6.83 5.67 22.04
CA ILE A 345 -5.79 5.09 22.91
C ILE A 345 -5.62 3.61 22.60
N ALA A 346 -6.72 2.84 22.58
CA ALA A 346 -6.74 1.41 22.26
C ALA A 346 -6.09 1.12 20.90
N MET A 347 -6.39 1.93 19.88
CA MET A 347 -5.79 1.79 18.55
C MET A 347 -4.38 2.38 18.44
N ARG A 348 -3.84 3.02 19.49
CA ARG A 348 -2.54 3.69 19.50
C ARG A 348 -2.46 4.74 18.38
N HIS A 349 -3.49 5.57 18.24
CA HIS A 349 -3.49 6.71 17.32
C HIS A 349 -2.85 7.95 17.94
N ASN A 350 -2.28 8.84 17.12
CA ASN A 350 -1.65 10.04 17.64
C ASN A 350 -2.75 11.01 18.06
N ILE A 351 -2.76 11.37 19.34
CA ILE A 351 -3.82 12.18 19.95
C ILE A 351 -3.81 13.62 19.39
N GLY A 352 -2.62 14.15 19.03
CA GLY A 352 -2.47 15.49 18.46
C GLY A 352 -2.90 15.65 16.98
N ARG A 353 -3.28 14.57 16.28
CA ARG A 353 -3.88 14.64 14.94
C ARG A 353 -5.37 14.33 15.00
N PHE A 354 -6.19 15.38 15.12
CA PHE A 354 -7.66 15.32 15.16
C PHE A 354 -8.28 14.50 14.01
N ASP A 355 -7.73 14.57 12.80
CA ASP A 355 -8.32 13.90 11.62
C ASP A 355 -8.10 12.38 11.59
N SER A 356 -7.10 11.87 12.30
CA SER A 356 -6.79 10.44 12.25
C SER A 356 -7.88 9.58 12.92
N GLY A 357 -8.62 10.14 13.88
CA GLY A 357 -9.76 9.50 14.55
C GLY A 357 -11.02 9.48 13.69
N LYS A 358 -11.25 10.50 12.86
CA LYS A 358 -12.43 10.62 11.97
C LYS A 358 -12.53 9.53 10.90
N TYR A 359 -11.42 8.89 10.50
CA TYR A 359 -11.45 7.69 9.64
C TYR A 359 -12.03 6.44 10.33
N TYR A 360 -12.26 6.49 11.64
CA TYR A 360 -12.61 5.36 12.50
C TYR A 360 -13.77 5.63 13.46
N ALA A 361 -14.29 6.86 13.51
CA ALA A 361 -15.50 7.18 14.27
C ALA A 361 -16.71 6.62 13.52
N GLU A 362 -17.17 5.45 13.93
CA GLU A 362 -18.44 4.88 13.49
C GLU A 362 -19.47 5.14 14.58
N GLY A 363 -20.38 6.08 14.33
CA GLY A 363 -21.60 6.22 15.12
C GLY A 363 -22.44 4.96 14.93
N ASP A 364 -23.07 4.48 16.00
CA ASP A 364 -23.94 3.31 15.95
C ASP A 364 -25.30 3.70 16.50
N THR A 365 -26.35 3.47 15.72
CA THR A 365 -27.72 3.35 16.21
C THR A 365 -27.89 1.94 16.74
N SER A 366 -27.27 1.63 17.88
CA SER A 366 -27.65 0.48 18.69
C SER A 366 -28.47 0.99 19.87
N ASN A 367 -29.73 1.32 19.60
CA ASN A 367 -30.71 1.41 20.66
C ASN A 367 -31.11 -0.02 21.02
N SER A 368 -30.93 -0.35 22.30
CA SER A 368 -31.71 -1.31 23.10
C SER A 368 -32.00 -2.68 22.50
N ASP A 369 -31.35 -3.69 23.08
CA ASP A 369 -31.99 -4.99 23.29
C ASP A 369 -33.29 -4.76 24.08
N LEU A 370 -34.43 -5.30 23.61
CA LEU A 370 -35.57 -5.85 24.36
C LEU A 370 -36.77 -6.07 23.41
N ASP A 371 -37.25 -7.32 23.37
CA ASP A 371 -38.53 -7.84 22.86
C ASP A 371 -38.98 -7.54 21.42
N SER A 372 -38.95 -8.56 20.57
CA SER A 372 -40.13 -9.15 19.87
C SER A 372 -39.68 -10.17 18.82
N ASP A 373 -40.38 -11.30 18.76
CA ASP A 373 -40.16 -12.43 17.83
C ASP A 373 -40.11 -12.01 16.34
N PRO A 374 -39.31 -12.68 15.49
CA PRO A 374 -39.30 -12.42 14.05
C PRO A 374 -40.38 -13.24 13.32
N GLU A 375 -41.30 -12.57 12.64
CA GLU A 375 -42.03 -13.16 11.50
C GLU A 375 -41.07 -13.36 10.30
N PRO A 376 -41.30 -14.37 9.44
CA PRO A 376 -40.31 -14.82 8.46
C PRO A 376 -40.31 -13.97 7.18
N GLU A 377 -39.11 -13.67 6.66
CA GLU A 377 -38.94 -13.08 5.33
C GLU A 377 -39.12 -14.12 4.19
N PRO A 378 -39.62 -13.71 3.01
CA PRO A 378 -39.83 -14.59 1.87
C PRO A 378 -38.55 -14.87 1.07
N GLU A 379 -38.44 -16.12 0.60
CA GLU A 379 -37.38 -16.64 -0.24
C GLU A 379 -37.22 -15.86 -1.56
N THR A 380 -35.98 -15.55 -1.95
CA THR A 380 -35.65 -15.25 -3.35
C THR A 380 -34.38 -15.97 -3.82
N LEU A 381 -34.54 -16.55 -5.00
CA LEU A 381 -33.71 -17.51 -5.74
C LEU A 381 -32.27 -17.05 -6.06
N ALA A 382 -31.34 -18.00 -5.96
CA ALA A 382 -29.95 -17.86 -6.36
C ALA A 382 -29.73 -17.95 -7.88
N PRO A 383 -28.77 -17.21 -8.47
CA PRO A 383 -28.27 -17.50 -9.81
C PRO A 383 -26.97 -18.33 -9.79
N THR A 384 -26.92 -19.29 -10.72
CA THR A 384 -25.88 -20.29 -10.97
C THR A 384 -24.59 -19.73 -11.62
N PRO A 385 -23.45 -20.46 -11.52
CA PRO A 385 -22.13 -19.96 -11.91
C PRO A 385 -21.76 -20.28 -13.38
N LYS A 386 -20.87 -19.46 -13.97
CA LYS A 386 -20.20 -19.76 -15.25
C LYS A 386 -18.67 -19.70 -15.10
N PRO A 387 -17.92 -20.41 -15.98
CA PRO A 387 -16.72 -21.15 -15.59
C PRO A 387 -15.41 -20.35 -15.70
N ILE A 388 -14.42 -20.87 -14.99
CA ILE A 388 -13.05 -20.40 -14.81
C ILE A 388 -12.22 -20.71 -16.08
N ASN A 389 -11.45 -19.74 -16.56
CA ASN A 389 -10.34 -19.98 -17.47
C ASN A 389 -9.04 -19.60 -16.76
N GLU A 390 -8.11 -20.55 -16.74
CA GLU A 390 -6.82 -20.51 -16.05
C GLU A 390 -5.80 -19.67 -16.83
N ASN A 391 -4.96 -18.92 -16.10
CA ASN A 391 -3.66 -18.33 -16.44
C ASN A 391 -3.57 -16.81 -16.21
N THR A 392 -3.25 -16.39 -14.97
CA THR A 392 -2.64 -15.07 -14.68
C THR A 392 -2.00 -15.06 -13.27
N SER A 393 -0.85 -15.71 -13.08
CA SER A 393 -0.24 -15.90 -11.74
C SER A 393 0.68 -14.77 -11.23
N GLU A 394 0.71 -13.58 -11.85
CA GLU A 394 1.68 -12.54 -11.44
C GLU A 394 1.09 -11.12 -11.29
N ILE A 395 -0.24 -10.99 -11.32
CA ILE A 395 -0.92 -9.69 -11.19
C ILE A 395 -1.73 -9.58 -9.88
N GLU A 396 -2.01 -10.69 -9.19
CA GLU A 396 -2.92 -10.70 -8.03
C GLU A 396 -2.39 -9.97 -6.78
N ASP A 397 -1.07 -9.83 -6.63
CA ASP A 397 -0.47 -9.22 -5.42
C ASP A 397 -0.67 -7.70 -5.30
N ILE A 398 -1.16 -7.01 -6.35
CA ILE A 398 -1.52 -5.58 -6.30
C ILE A 398 -3.04 -5.38 -6.12
N TYR A 399 -3.86 -6.33 -6.60
CA TYR A 399 -5.32 -6.17 -6.61
C TYR A 399 -5.99 -6.44 -5.26
N ASP A 400 -5.36 -7.22 -4.38
CA ASP A 400 -5.90 -7.49 -3.04
C ASP A 400 -5.80 -6.29 -2.08
N LEU A 401 -5.09 -5.21 -2.45
CA LEU A 401 -5.09 -3.96 -1.69
C LEU A 401 -6.32 -3.08 -2.01
N TYR A 402 -6.96 -3.27 -3.16
CA TYR A 402 -8.03 -2.39 -3.67
C TYR A 402 -9.38 -3.08 -3.88
N ARG A 403 -9.48 -4.41 -3.82
CA ARG A 403 -10.77 -5.13 -3.77
C ARG A 403 -11.43 -5.09 -2.36
N SER A 404 -11.10 -4.07 -1.57
CA SER A 404 -11.68 -3.79 -0.25
C SER A 404 -11.97 -2.30 -0.08
N ILE A 405 -12.32 -1.63 -1.18
CA ILE A 405 -13.13 -0.42 -1.16
C ILE A 405 -14.55 -0.91 -0.88
#